data_AF-A0A1B6MK11-F1
#
_entry.id   AF-A0A1B6MK11-F1
#
_cell.length_a   1.000
_cell.length_b   1.000
_cell.length_c   1.000
_cell.angle_alpha   90.00
_cell.angle_beta   90.00
_cell.angle_gamma   90.00
#
_symmetry.space_group_name_H-M   'P 1'
#
loop_
_entity.id
_entity.type
_entity.pdbx_description
1 polymer ?
#
loop_
_entity_poly.entity_id
_entity_poly.type
_entity_poly.pdbx_seq_one_letter_code
_entity_poly.pdbx_strand_id
1 'polypeptide(L)'
;MSDLERIRRTCVKRGELWEDPEFPATQTSVFYHQTPPFQFVWKRPKELCTRPLFVHDAPGQFDIGAGKMGDRWLVSCLGVLYLSKGLFYRVVPADQTFLSDQYAGVFRFRLWWCGEWVEVLVDDR
;
A
#
# COMPACT_ATOMS: atom_id res chain seq x y z
N MET A 1 11.45 14.72 -11.38
CA MET A 1 11.24 13.27 -11.42
C MET A 1 11.05 12.83 -9.99
N SER A 2 9.91 12.23 -9.65
CA SER A 2 9.62 11.81 -8.28
C SER A 2 10.44 10.57 -7.90
N ASP A 3 10.55 10.28 -6.60
CA ASP A 3 11.21 9.07 -6.13
C ASP A 3 10.51 7.79 -6.64
N LEU A 4 9.18 7.80 -6.67
CA LEU A 4 8.39 6.72 -7.27
C LEU A 4 8.79 6.45 -8.73
N GLU A 5 8.92 7.49 -9.56
CA GLU A 5 9.31 7.35 -10.96
C GLU A 5 10.73 6.79 -11.11
N ARG A 6 11.65 7.24 -10.26
CA ARG A 6 13.05 6.78 -10.23
C ARG A 6 13.13 5.30 -9.85
N ILE A 7 12.40 4.89 -8.80
CA ILE A 7 12.31 3.50 -8.35
C ILE A 7 11.70 2.63 -9.44
N ARG A 8 10.53 2.99 -9.97
CA ARG A 8 9.85 2.23 -11.04
C ARG A 8 10.75 2.00 -12.24
N ARG A 9 11.40 3.05 -12.76
CA ARG A 9 12.31 2.93 -13.91
C ARG A 9 13.48 1.99 -13.62
N THR A 10 14.05 2.06 -12.41
CA THR A 10 15.20 1.24 -12.03
C THR A 10 14.82 -0.23 -11.92
N CYS A 11 13.73 -0.53 -11.21
CA CYS A 11 13.22 -1.88 -11.03
C CYS A 11 12.77 -2.51 -12.35
N VAL A 12 12.01 -1.79 -13.18
CA VAL A 12 11.58 -2.27 -14.50
C VAL A 12 12.79 -2.54 -15.40
N LYS A 13 13.81 -1.66 -15.40
CA LYS A 13 15.04 -1.88 -16.18
C LYS A 13 15.81 -3.12 -15.73
N ARG A 14 15.75 -3.48 -14.43
CA ARG A 14 16.42 -4.65 -13.86
C ARG A 14 15.58 -5.92 -13.93
N GLY A 15 14.28 -5.82 -14.21
CA GLY A 15 13.35 -6.95 -14.13
C GLY A 15 13.09 -7.41 -12.70
N GLU A 16 13.20 -6.49 -11.73
CA GLU A 16 13.07 -6.75 -10.29
C GLU A 16 11.85 -6.01 -9.71
N LEU A 17 11.35 -6.47 -8.57
CA LEU A 17 10.35 -5.75 -7.79
C LEU A 17 11.04 -4.99 -6.66
N TRP A 18 10.56 -3.78 -6.38
CA TRP A 18 11.11 -2.96 -5.33
C TRP A 18 10.87 -3.61 -3.96
N GLU A 19 11.86 -3.43 -3.09
CA GLU A 19 11.82 -3.83 -1.70
C GLU A 19 12.12 -2.58 -0.88
N ASP A 20 11.25 -2.27 0.07
CA ASP A 20 11.40 -1.08 0.89
C ASP A 20 12.57 -1.26 1.88
N PRO A 21 13.65 -0.46 1.76
CA PRO A 21 14.79 -0.57 2.67
C PRO A 21 14.51 0.00 4.06
N GLU A 22 13.54 0.90 4.20
CA GLU A 22 13.18 1.57 5.46
C GLU A 22 12.08 0.81 6.21
N PHE A 23 11.26 0.03 5.50
CA PHE A 23 10.20 -0.80 6.06
C PHE A 23 10.24 -2.23 5.52
N PRO A 24 11.26 -3.03 5.88
CA PRO A 24 11.48 -4.34 5.27
C PRO A 24 10.38 -5.34 5.66
N ALA A 25 10.07 -6.29 4.78
CA ALA A 25 9.11 -7.37 5.01
C ALA A 25 9.63 -8.40 6.03
N THR A 26 9.73 -7.99 7.28
CA THR A 26 10.34 -8.72 8.40
C THR A 26 9.50 -8.60 9.65
N GLN A 27 9.77 -9.46 10.62
CA GLN A 27 8.97 -9.53 11.82
C GLN A 27 8.94 -8.23 12.63
N THR A 28 10.06 -7.50 12.63
CA THR A 28 10.25 -6.25 13.37
C THR A 28 9.40 -5.10 12.83
N SER A 29 9.00 -5.16 11.56
CA SER A 29 8.10 -4.17 10.95
C SER A 29 6.66 -4.30 11.45
N VAL A 30 6.28 -5.47 11.99
CA VAL A 30 4.96 -5.70 12.60
C VAL A 30 5.00 -5.47 14.11
N PHE A 31 6.06 -5.95 14.77
CA PHE A 31 6.21 -5.82 16.23
C PHE A 31 7.57 -5.22 16.59
N TYR A 32 7.53 -4.06 17.22
CA TYR A 32 8.71 -3.30 17.62
C TYR A 32 9.24 -3.68 19.01
N HIS A 33 8.42 -4.33 19.85
CA HIS A 33 8.76 -4.63 21.25
C HIS A 33 8.36 -6.03 21.74
N GLN A 34 7.51 -6.75 21.02
CA GLN A 34 6.94 -8.02 21.47
C GLN A 34 7.35 -9.15 20.53
N THR A 35 7.59 -10.33 21.08
CA THR A 35 7.70 -11.54 20.27
C THR A 35 6.30 -11.87 19.73
N PRO A 36 6.11 -11.89 18.40
CA PRO A 36 4.83 -12.24 17.80
C PRO A 36 4.41 -13.66 18.20
N PRO A 37 3.10 -13.93 18.36
CA PRO A 37 2.61 -15.28 18.65
C PRO A 37 2.65 -16.22 17.43
N PHE A 38 3.05 -15.74 16.25
CA PHE A 38 2.96 -16.45 14.98
C PHE A 38 4.03 -15.97 13.99
N GLN A 39 4.46 -16.84 13.08
CA GLN A 39 5.34 -16.49 11.97
C GLN A 39 4.54 -15.98 10.78
N PHE A 40 4.98 -14.87 10.19
CA PHE A 40 4.37 -14.32 8.97
C PHE A 40 5.12 -14.81 7.73
N VAL A 41 4.36 -15.03 6.66
CA VAL A 41 4.89 -15.16 5.31
C VAL A 41 4.39 -13.95 4.54
N TRP A 42 5.32 -13.09 4.15
CA TRP A 42 5.06 -11.90 3.35
C TRP A 42 4.83 -12.30 1.90
N LYS A 43 3.76 -11.77 1.30
CA LYS A 43 3.33 -12.16 -0.05
C LYS A 43 2.80 -10.95 -0.78
N ARG A 44 3.25 -10.76 -2.02
CA ARG A 44 2.70 -9.74 -2.91
C ARG A 44 1.29 -10.13 -3.37
N PRO A 45 0.41 -9.18 -3.72
CA PRO A 45 -0.93 -9.44 -4.22
C PRO A 45 -1.00 -10.42 -5.39
N LYS A 46 0.00 -10.42 -6.30
CA LYS A 46 0.08 -11.38 -7.42
C LYS A 46 0.33 -12.83 -6.98
N GLU A 47 0.79 -13.06 -5.74
CA GLU A 47 0.95 -14.38 -5.14
C GLU A 47 -0.32 -14.85 -4.39
N LEU A 48 -1.25 -13.92 -4.13
CA LEU A 48 -2.49 -14.17 -3.40
C LEU A 48 -3.69 -14.36 -4.33
N CYS A 49 -3.74 -13.63 -5.45
CA CYS A 49 -4.79 -13.76 -6.45
C CYS A 49 -4.28 -13.51 -7.87
N THR A 50 -5.00 -14.04 -8.87
CA THR A 50 -4.56 -14.00 -10.28
C THR A 50 -4.64 -12.63 -10.92
N ARG A 51 -5.56 -11.78 -10.46
CA ARG A 51 -5.81 -10.44 -11.03
C ARG A 51 -6.03 -9.42 -9.91
N PRO A 52 -4.98 -9.04 -9.17
CA PRO A 52 -5.11 -8.03 -8.13
C PRO A 52 -5.47 -6.67 -8.73
N LEU A 53 -6.37 -5.96 -8.07
CA LEU A 53 -6.74 -4.58 -8.37
C LEU A 53 -6.29 -3.70 -7.21
N PHE A 54 -5.80 -2.49 -7.51
CA PHE A 54 -5.35 -1.58 -6.46
C PHE A 54 -6.54 -0.95 -5.72
N VAL A 55 -7.45 -0.35 -6.47
CA VAL A 55 -8.75 0.10 -5.97
C VAL A 55 -9.83 -0.38 -6.94
N HIS A 56 -10.81 -1.13 -6.43
CA HIS A 56 -11.99 -1.51 -7.20
C HIS A 56 -13.11 -0.49 -6.95
N ASP A 57 -13.10 0.61 -7.70
CA ASP A 57 -14.06 1.71 -7.55
C ASP A 57 -15.41 1.41 -8.22
N ALA A 58 -16.08 0.35 -7.78
CA ALA A 58 -17.41 -0.01 -8.26
C ALA A 58 -18.51 0.69 -7.42
N PRO A 59 -19.69 0.95 -8.00
CA PRO A 59 -20.85 1.42 -7.24
C PRO A 59 -21.20 0.39 -6.15
N GLY A 60 -20.98 0.73 -4.89
CA GLY A 60 -21.15 -0.23 -3.79
C GLY A 60 -20.64 0.28 -2.44
N GLN A 61 -20.82 -0.55 -1.42
CA GLN A 61 -20.36 -0.31 -0.06
C GLN A 61 -18.84 -0.47 0.02
N PHE A 62 -18.19 0.37 0.83
CA PHE A 62 -16.78 0.22 1.19
C PHE A 62 -16.56 -1.15 1.85
N ASP A 63 -15.73 -2.00 1.24
CA ASP A 63 -15.60 -3.42 1.54
C ASP A 63 -14.36 -3.79 2.38
N ILE A 64 -13.72 -2.80 3.00
CA ILE A 64 -12.56 -3.03 3.87
C ILE A 64 -13.03 -3.46 5.27
N GLY A 65 -12.57 -4.63 5.71
CA GLY A 65 -12.73 -5.14 7.07
C GLY A 65 -11.40 -5.19 7.82
N ALA A 66 -11.46 -5.06 9.16
CA ALA A 66 -10.28 -5.27 9.99
C ALA A 66 -9.89 -6.76 10.01
N GLY A 67 -8.63 -7.05 9.70
CA GLY A 67 -8.06 -8.39 9.86
C GLY A 67 -7.88 -8.77 11.33
N LYS A 68 -7.34 -9.97 11.59
CA LYS A 68 -7.10 -10.48 12.95
C LYS A 68 -6.25 -9.55 13.83
N MET A 69 -5.37 -8.77 13.21
CA MET A 69 -4.48 -7.80 13.85
C MET A 69 -4.72 -6.35 13.36
N GLY A 70 -5.83 -6.11 12.65
CA GLY A 70 -6.11 -4.80 12.07
C GLY A 70 -6.68 -3.83 13.10
N ASP A 71 -6.24 -2.58 13.04
CA ASP A 71 -6.80 -1.49 13.82
C ASP A 71 -8.20 -1.12 13.34
N ARG A 72 -9.24 -1.46 14.12
CA ARG A 72 -10.64 -1.16 13.76
C ARG A 72 -10.89 0.33 13.55
N TRP A 73 -10.26 1.18 14.36
CA TRP A 73 -10.41 2.64 14.26
C TRP A 73 -9.90 3.15 12.91
N LEU A 74 -8.78 2.62 12.41
CA LEU A 74 -8.20 3.00 11.13
C LEU A 74 -9.12 2.60 9.97
N VAL A 75 -9.65 1.37 10.00
CA VAL A 75 -10.61 0.89 8.98
C VAL A 75 -11.86 1.77 8.95
N SER A 76 -12.39 2.17 10.10
CA SER A 76 -13.52 3.10 10.17
C SER A 76 -13.18 4.47 9.57
N CYS A 77 -11.99 5.02 9.86
CA CYS A 77 -11.54 6.28 9.25
C CYS A 77 -11.43 6.18 7.72
N LEU A 78 -10.90 5.06 7.18
CA LEU A 78 -10.83 4.84 5.73
C LEU A 78 -12.22 4.74 5.10
N GLY A 79 -13.18 4.14 5.79
CA GLY A 79 -14.57 4.08 5.33
C GLY A 79 -15.21 5.46 5.21
N VAL A 80 -15.01 6.32 6.21
CA VAL A 80 -15.45 7.72 6.16
C VAL A 80 -14.74 8.49 5.04
N LEU A 81 -13.42 8.29 4.90
CA LEU A 81 -12.64 8.94 3.84
C LEU A 81 -13.14 8.56 2.44
N TYR A 82 -13.49 7.29 2.22
CA TYR A 82 -13.97 6.78 0.93
C TYR A 82 -15.31 7.39 0.50
N LEU A 83 -16.15 7.83 1.45
CA LEU A 83 -17.39 8.57 1.15
C LEU A 83 -17.10 9.93 0.49
N SER A 84 -15.91 10.50 0.71
CA SER A 84 -15.44 11.72 0.06
C SER A 84 -14.35 11.39 -0.96
N LYS A 85 -14.76 11.00 -2.17
CA LYS A 85 -13.85 10.57 -3.24
C LYS A 85 -12.71 11.54 -3.54
N GLY A 86 -12.99 12.85 -3.51
CA GLY A 86 -11.96 13.87 -3.71
C GLY A 86 -10.87 13.85 -2.64
N LEU A 87 -11.23 13.62 -1.38
CA LEU A 87 -10.26 13.47 -0.28
C LEU A 87 -9.59 12.10 -0.31
N PHE A 88 -10.34 11.04 -0.58
CA PHE A 88 -9.79 9.69 -0.74
C PHE A 88 -8.68 9.67 -1.79
N TYR A 89 -8.92 10.18 -2.99
CA TYR A 89 -7.92 10.22 -4.06
C TYR A 89 -6.77 11.21 -3.83
N ARG A 90 -6.91 12.10 -2.83
CA ARG A 90 -5.78 12.90 -2.34
C ARG A 90 -4.82 12.05 -1.50
N VAL A 91 -5.34 11.11 -0.70
CA VAL A 91 -4.57 10.19 0.15
C VAL A 91 -4.07 8.96 -0.62
N VAL A 92 -4.92 8.39 -1.47
CA VAL A 92 -4.69 7.19 -2.28
C VAL A 92 -4.74 7.56 -3.76
N PRO A 93 -3.62 7.98 -4.39
CA PRO A 93 -3.62 8.38 -5.79
C PRO A 93 -4.16 7.26 -6.72
N ALA A 94 -5.05 7.63 -7.65
CA ALA A 94 -5.74 6.69 -8.56
C ALA A 94 -4.85 6.15 -9.70
N ASP A 95 -3.65 6.69 -9.88
CA ASP A 95 -2.71 6.38 -10.97
C ASP A 95 -1.82 5.15 -10.67
N GLN A 96 -2.34 4.23 -9.87
CA GLN A 96 -1.61 3.08 -9.36
C GLN A 96 -2.33 1.78 -9.71
N THR A 97 -1.59 0.81 -10.24
CA THR A 97 -2.18 -0.43 -10.74
C THR A 97 -1.17 -1.58 -10.74
N PHE A 98 -1.68 -2.81 -10.60
CA PHE A 98 -0.89 -4.04 -10.76
C PHE A 98 -0.75 -4.50 -12.23
N LEU A 99 -1.58 -3.96 -13.12
CA LEU A 99 -1.73 -4.43 -14.51
C LEU A 99 -0.85 -3.70 -15.53
N SER A 100 -0.14 -2.65 -15.11
CA SER A 100 0.78 -1.92 -15.98
C SER A 100 2.10 -2.66 -16.16
N ASP A 101 2.72 -2.48 -17.33
CA ASP A 101 4.12 -2.78 -17.62
C ASP A 101 5.11 -2.04 -16.70
N GLN A 102 4.68 -0.94 -16.07
CA GLN A 102 5.44 -0.18 -15.08
C GLN A 102 5.26 -0.70 -13.64
N TYR A 103 4.55 -1.81 -13.44
CA TYR A 103 4.44 -2.44 -12.14
C TYR A 103 5.84 -2.87 -11.66
N ALA A 104 6.24 -2.32 -10.52
CA ALA A 104 7.53 -2.56 -9.90
C ALA A 104 7.40 -2.90 -8.40
N GLY A 105 6.22 -3.34 -7.94
CA GLY A 105 5.99 -3.69 -6.54
C GLY A 105 6.12 -2.51 -5.56
N VAL A 106 5.89 -1.27 -6.02
CA VAL A 106 5.93 -0.04 -5.21
C VAL A 106 4.65 0.77 -5.40
N PHE A 107 4.09 1.22 -4.28
CA PHE A 107 2.93 2.09 -4.20
C PHE A 107 3.24 3.34 -3.38
N ARG A 108 2.44 4.37 -3.58
CA ARG A 108 2.50 5.64 -2.87
C ARG A 108 1.18 5.96 -2.19
N PHE A 109 1.30 6.64 -1.06
CA PHE A 109 0.22 7.27 -0.33
C PHE A 109 0.62 8.68 0.04
N ARG A 110 -0.35 9.52 0.34
CA ARG A 110 -0.09 10.88 0.84
C ARG A 110 -0.74 11.06 2.20
N LEU A 111 0.07 11.39 3.20
CA LEU A 111 -0.39 11.64 4.56
C LEU A 111 -0.26 13.13 4.86
N TRP A 112 -1.25 13.68 5.56
CA TRP A 112 -1.14 15.03 6.09
C TRP A 112 -0.43 14.99 7.44
N TRP A 113 0.77 15.56 7.50
CA TRP A 113 1.62 15.51 8.68
C TRP A 113 2.25 16.88 8.93
N CYS A 114 2.12 17.38 10.15
CA CYS A 114 2.70 18.67 10.59
C CYS A 114 2.41 19.86 9.65
N GLY A 115 1.23 19.90 9.04
CA GLY A 115 0.82 21.01 8.16
C GLY A 115 1.20 20.83 6.68
N GLU A 116 1.73 19.67 6.29
CA GLU A 116 2.17 19.40 4.93
C GLU A 116 1.70 18.03 4.43
N TRP A 117 1.62 17.88 3.10
CA TRP A 117 1.38 16.59 2.46
C TRP A 117 2.71 15.87 2.25
N VAL A 118 2.89 14.75 2.95
CA VAL A 118 4.06 13.90 2.83
C VAL A 118 3.71 12.69 1.97
N GLU A 119 4.50 12.43 0.92
CA GLU A 119 4.39 11.21 0.13
C GLU A 119 5.15 10.07 0.83
N VAL A 120 4.47 8.94 1.03
CA VAL A 120 5.04 7.73 1.63
C VAL A 120 5.02 6.64 0.57
N LEU A 121 6.17 6.02 0.35
CA LEU A 121 6.31 4.86 -0.53
C LEU A 121 6.32 3.59 0.30
N VAL A 122 5.75 2.51 -0.24
CA VAL A 122 5.76 1.20 0.40
C VAL A 122 5.79 0.11 -0.66
N ASP A 123 6.52 -0.98 -0.40
CA ASP A 123 6.43 -2.16 -1.25
C ASP A 123 5.13 -2.93 -0.99
N ASP A 124 4.72 -3.77 -1.92
CA ASP A 124 3.40 -4.42 -1.87
C ASP A 124 3.37 -5.79 -1.17
N ARG A 125 4.34 -6.11 -0.32
CA ARG A 125 4.35 -7.35 0.48
C ARG A 125 3.61 -7.25 1.81
#